data_AF-A0A438CWM3-F1
#
_entry.id   AF-A0A438CWM3-F1
#
_cell.length_a   1.000
_cell.length_b   1.000
_cell.length_c   1.000
_cell.angle_alpha   90.00
_cell.angle_beta   90.00
_cell.angle_gamma   90.00
#
_symmetry.space_group_name_H-M   'P 1'
#
loop_
_entity.id
_entity.type
_entity.pdbx_description
1 polymer ?
#
loop_
_entity_poly.entity_id
_entity_poly.type
_entity_poly.pdbx_seq_one_letter_code
_entity_poly.pdbx_strand_id
1 'polypeptide(L)'
;MANAKARRNFLSKIKVNGVNLSSVEDIKEGVCRAYQSLLSDSGIGGLDVVKPEILGLFREFYLHGTFQRSLNSTFLLLIPKKEGTEDLSDFRPISLVRSVYKLLAKVLANRLKSVMGEVISDSQHAFVHGRQILDAILIANEALDSRLKGNNPGLLLKMDIEKAFDHVKWDFPMDVMSKMGFGHRWIKWMNWCCSTTSFSILINGSPSGFFRSSRGLRQGRPSIPLSIPFCHGSP
;
A
#
# COMPACT_ATOMS: atom_id res chain seq x y z
N MET A 1 10.62 -25.35 26.42
CA MET A 1 9.61 -24.41 26.93
C MET A 1 10.28 -23.05 27.10
N ALA A 2 10.06 -22.11 26.18
CA ALA A 2 10.70 -20.79 26.21
C ALA A 2 9.67 -19.70 25.88
N ASN A 3 9.67 -18.68 26.73
CA ASN A 3 8.69 -17.61 26.84
C ASN A 3 8.58 -16.72 25.59
N ALA A 4 7.39 -16.69 24.99
CA ALA A 4 7.00 -15.72 23.99
C ALA A 4 6.69 -14.37 24.66
N LYS A 5 7.68 -13.49 24.77
CA LYS A 5 7.45 -12.10 25.20
C LYS A 5 7.02 -11.27 23.99
N ALA A 6 5.75 -11.39 23.63
CA ALA A 6 5.11 -10.45 22.72
C ALA A 6 5.35 -9.02 23.24
N ARG A 7 5.87 -8.12 22.39
CA ARG A 7 5.84 -6.67 22.62
C ARG A 7 4.39 -6.23 22.74
N ARG A 8 3.81 -6.38 23.93
CA ARG A 8 2.47 -5.93 24.25
C ARG A 8 2.57 -4.43 24.53
N ASN A 9 1.90 -3.62 23.71
CA ASN A 9 1.44 -2.28 24.10
C ASN A 9 0.41 -2.44 25.24
N PHE A 10 0.88 -2.91 26.40
CA PHE A 10 0.05 -3.24 27.54
C PHE A 10 -0.11 -2.00 28.40
N LEU A 11 -1.28 -1.38 28.32
CA LEU A 11 -1.67 -0.32 29.25
C LEU A 11 -2.03 -0.97 30.57
N SER A 12 -1.16 -0.85 31.58
CA SER A 12 -1.39 -1.37 32.93
C SER A 12 -2.24 -0.42 33.78
N LYS A 13 -2.23 0.87 33.46
CA LYS A 13 -3.07 1.89 34.10
C LYS A 13 -3.20 3.09 33.17
N ILE A 14 -4.39 3.69 33.09
CA ILE A 14 -4.63 4.92 32.33
C ILE A 14 -5.65 5.79 33.06
N LYS A 15 -5.53 7.10 32.89
CA LYS A 15 -6.52 8.06 33.39
C LYS A 15 -7.38 8.54 32.22
N VAL A 16 -8.68 8.31 32.28
CA VAL A 16 -9.64 8.70 31.26
C VAL A 16 -10.68 9.62 31.91
N ASN A 17 -10.82 10.86 31.41
CA ASN A 17 -11.76 11.87 31.92
C ASN A 17 -11.71 12.06 33.44
N GLY A 18 -10.51 12.04 34.03
CA GLY A 18 -10.35 12.18 35.48
C GLY A 18 -10.31 10.88 36.28
N VAL A 19 -10.78 9.75 35.71
CA VAL A 19 -10.90 8.46 36.39
C VAL A 19 -9.71 7.56 36.09
N ASN A 20 -9.11 6.97 37.13
CA ASN A 20 -8.01 6.02 36.98
C ASN A 20 -8.56 4.60 36.74
N LEU A 21 -8.15 3.98 35.64
CA LEU A 21 -8.54 2.64 35.22
C LEU A 21 -7.32 1.72 35.30
N SER A 22 -7.46 0.55 35.92
CA SER A 22 -6.36 -0.39 36.15
C SER A 22 -6.68 -1.85 35.81
N SER A 23 -7.95 -2.22 35.62
CA SER A 23 -8.31 -3.54 35.09
C SER A 23 -8.29 -3.52 33.56
N VAL A 24 -7.99 -4.65 32.91
CA VAL A 24 -7.88 -4.71 31.45
C VAL A 24 -9.22 -4.40 30.79
N GLU A 25 -10.32 -4.87 31.37
CA GLU A 25 -11.69 -4.65 30.92
C GLU A 25 -12.08 -3.17 31.05
N ASP A 26 -11.82 -2.54 32.20
CA ASP A 26 -12.12 -1.12 32.42
C ASP A 26 -11.29 -0.23 31.50
N ILE A 27 -10.01 -0.55 31.29
CA ILE A 27 -9.14 0.18 30.37
C ILE A 27 -9.68 0.10 28.94
N LYS A 28 -10.04 -1.10 28.46
CA LYS A 28 -10.61 -1.28 27.13
C LYS A 28 -11.90 -0.48 26.96
N GLU A 29 -12.83 -0.63 27.90
CA GLU A 29 -14.13 0.01 27.82
C GLU A 29 -14.03 1.53 27.99
N GLY A 30 -13.29 2.01 28.97
CA GLY A 30 -13.09 3.43 29.23
C GLY A 30 -12.40 4.14 28.07
N VAL A 31 -11.36 3.55 27.48
CA VAL A 31 -10.70 4.11 26.29
C VAL A 31 -11.64 4.11 25.09
N CYS A 32 -12.36 3.00 24.83
CA CYS A 32 -13.33 2.93 23.74
C CYS A 32 -14.43 3.99 23.90
N ARG A 33 -15.04 4.13 25.08
CA ARG A 33 -16.08 5.13 25.35
C ARG A 33 -15.55 6.56 25.21
N ALA A 34 -14.34 6.84 25.69
CA ALA A 34 -13.75 8.16 25.56
C ALA A 34 -13.50 8.55 24.10
N TYR A 35 -12.96 7.63 23.29
CA TYR A 35 -12.79 7.87 21.86
C TYR A 35 -14.13 7.89 21.12
N GLN A 36 -15.11 7.06 21.49
CA GLN A 36 -16.45 7.14 20.93
C GLN A 36 -17.04 8.51 21.20
N SER A 37 -17.05 9.00 22.44
CA SER A 37 -17.53 10.34 22.80
C SER A 37 -16.78 11.44 22.04
N LEU A 38 -15.45 11.36 21.96
CA LEU A 38 -14.61 12.32 21.22
C LEU A 38 -14.92 12.33 19.72
N LEU A 39 -15.26 11.18 19.14
CA LEU A 39 -15.49 11.01 17.70
C LEU A 39 -16.98 11.07 17.30
N SER A 40 -17.90 11.07 18.28
CA SER A 40 -19.35 11.15 18.06
C SER A 40 -19.96 12.50 18.43
N ASP A 41 -19.18 13.40 19.06
CA ASP A 41 -19.63 14.77 19.27
C ASP A 41 -19.78 15.48 17.91
N SER A 42 -21.04 15.63 17.52
CA SER A 42 -21.50 16.00 16.19
C SER A 42 -21.58 17.52 16.06
N GLY A 43 -20.47 18.20 16.29
CA GLY A 43 -20.36 19.65 16.08
C GLY A 43 -19.85 19.96 14.67
N ILE A 44 -20.73 19.91 13.65
CA ILE A 44 -20.43 20.21 12.24
C ILE A 44 -19.39 19.25 11.64
N GLY A 45 -19.83 18.38 10.73
CA GLY A 45 -19.00 17.33 10.13
C GLY A 45 -17.65 17.88 9.64
N GLY A 46 -16.55 17.50 10.29
CA GLY A 46 -15.21 17.90 9.86
C GLY A 46 -14.91 17.51 8.40
N LEU A 47 -15.64 16.54 7.86
CA LEU A 47 -15.61 16.23 6.43
C LEU A 47 -16.31 17.28 5.57
N ASP A 48 -17.45 17.85 5.97
CA ASP A 48 -18.14 18.90 5.20
C ASP A 48 -17.35 20.20 5.17
N VAL A 49 -16.59 20.47 6.23
CA VAL A 49 -15.65 21.61 6.29
C VAL A 49 -14.45 21.41 5.37
N VAL A 50 -13.90 20.19 5.26
CA VAL A 50 -12.65 19.89 4.52
C VAL A 50 -12.92 19.39 3.09
N LYS A 51 -14.17 19.05 2.77
CA LYS A 51 -14.61 18.51 1.48
C LYS A 51 -14.34 19.48 0.32
N PRO A 52 -14.65 20.79 0.41
CA PRO A 52 -14.33 21.73 -0.66
C PRO A 52 -12.85 21.75 -1.02
N GLU A 53 -11.96 21.70 -0.03
CA GLU A 53 -10.51 21.70 -0.21
C GLU A 53 -10.02 20.40 -0.85
N ILE A 54 -10.52 19.24 -0.40
CA ILE A 54 -10.18 17.95 -0.99
C ILE A 54 -10.65 17.89 -2.45
N LEU A 55 -11.88 18.33 -2.73
CA LEU A 55 -12.41 18.36 -4.09
C LEU A 55 -11.66 19.35 -4.97
N GLY A 56 -11.29 20.51 -4.43
CA GLY A 56 -10.43 21.50 -5.10
C GLY A 56 -9.08 20.90 -5.50
N LEU A 57 -8.42 20.18 -4.58
CA LEU A 57 -7.16 19.49 -4.85
C LEU A 57 -7.31 18.39 -5.91
N PHE A 58 -8.41 17.64 -5.88
CA PHE A 58 -8.66 16.61 -6.88
C PHE A 58 -8.94 17.21 -8.25
N ARG A 59 -9.62 18.36 -8.30
CA ARG A 59 -9.84 19.14 -9.53
C ARG A 59 -8.52 19.67 -10.08
N GLU A 60 -7.65 20.22 -9.24
CA GLU A 60 -6.31 20.66 -9.63
C GLU A 60 -5.50 19.49 -10.21
N PHE A 61 -5.47 18.34 -9.53
CA PHE A 61 -4.80 17.15 -10.02
C PHE A 61 -5.40 16.65 -11.34
N TYR A 62 -6.72 16.66 -11.48
CA TYR A 62 -7.38 16.24 -12.72
C TYR A 62 -6.99 17.13 -13.92
N LEU A 63 -6.97 18.45 -13.72
CA LEU A 63 -6.69 19.42 -14.77
C LEU A 63 -5.19 19.52 -15.11
N HIS A 64 -4.34 19.56 -14.10
CA HIS A 64 -2.91 19.86 -14.28
C HIS A 64 -2.01 18.63 -14.15
N GLY A 65 -2.49 17.58 -13.47
CA GLY A 65 -1.73 16.37 -13.17
C GLY A 65 -0.77 16.50 -12.00
N THR A 66 -0.93 17.54 -11.18
CA THR A 66 -0.03 17.88 -10.07
C THR A 66 -0.79 18.54 -8.93
N PHE A 67 -0.21 18.54 -7.72
CA PHE A 67 -0.56 19.44 -6.61
C PHE A 67 0.69 19.63 -5.72
N GLN A 68 0.54 20.29 -4.58
CA GLN A 68 1.65 20.56 -3.67
C GLN A 68 2.43 19.29 -3.28
N ARG A 69 3.71 19.23 -3.65
CA ARG A 69 4.57 18.03 -3.49
C ARG A 69 4.70 17.54 -2.05
N SER A 70 4.60 18.45 -1.07
CA SER A 70 4.62 18.10 0.36
C SER A 70 3.51 17.13 0.73
N LEU A 71 2.37 17.18 0.05
CA LEU A 71 1.26 16.24 0.25
C LEU A 71 1.56 14.85 -0.31
N ASN A 72 2.56 14.74 -1.20
CA ASN A 72 3.11 13.49 -1.69
C ASN A 72 4.35 13.00 -0.91
N SER A 73 4.62 13.57 0.29
CA SER A 73 5.69 13.09 1.16
C SER A 73 5.27 11.85 1.96
N THR A 74 6.24 11.00 2.28
CA THR A 74 6.04 9.75 3.05
C THR A 74 7.07 9.67 4.18
N PHE A 75 6.62 9.30 5.37
CA PHE A 75 7.52 8.93 6.45
C PHE A 75 7.82 7.43 6.39
N LEU A 76 9.08 7.04 6.54
CA LEU A 76 9.49 5.65 6.63
C LEU A 76 9.70 5.29 8.10
N LEU A 77 8.87 4.39 8.60
CA LEU A 77 9.00 3.82 9.94
C LEU A 77 9.70 2.46 9.84
N LEU A 78 10.80 2.29 10.58
CA LEU A 78 11.54 1.03 10.61
C LEU A 78 10.94 0.09 11.66
N ILE A 79 10.38 -1.04 11.24
CA ILE A 79 9.88 -2.09 12.15
C ILE A 79 10.86 -3.25 12.17
N PRO A 80 11.44 -3.61 13.32
CA PRO A 80 12.38 -4.73 13.41
C PRO A 80 11.69 -6.06 13.07
N LYS A 81 12.33 -6.90 12.26
CA LYS A 81 11.85 -8.26 11.93
C LYS A 81 11.92 -9.20 13.12
N LYS A 82 12.90 -9.01 14.01
CA LYS A 82 13.19 -9.85 15.19
C LYS A 82 13.62 -9.00 16.39
N GLU A 83 13.54 -9.55 17.59
CA GLU A 83 14.06 -8.86 18.78
C GLU A 83 15.59 -8.77 18.77
N GLY A 84 16.15 -7.73 19.40
CA GLY A 84 17.60 -7.51 19.42
C GLY A 84 18.21 -7.23 18.04
N THR A 85 17.43 -6.69 17.10
CA THR A 85 17.95 -6.35 15.77
C THR A 85 18.96 -5.21 15.86
N GLU A 86 20.18 -5.45 15.38
CA GLU A 86 21.25 -4.44 15.28
C GLU A 86 21.49 -3.99 13.83
N ASP A 87 21.25 -4.86 12.85
CA ASP A 87 21.47 -4.59 11.43
C ASP A 87 20.24 -3.90 10.78
N LEU A 88 20.46 -2.86 9.99
CA LEU A 88 19.40 -2.15 9.26
C LEU A 88 18.63 -3.07 8.30
N SER A 89 19.29 -4.07 7.71
CA SER A 89 18.68 -5.05 6.79
C SER A 89 17.63 -5.94 7.46
N ASP A 90 17.67 -6.03 8.78
CA ASP A 90 16.70 -6.76 9.59
C ASP A 90 15.49 -5.90 9.99
N PHE A 91 15.39 -4.67 9.48
CA PHE A 91 14.18 -3.86 9.60
C PHE A 91 13.31 -3.96 8.33
N ARG A 92 12.00 -3.85 8.52
CA ARG A 92 11.02 -3.64 7.45
C ARG A 92 10.63 -2.17 7.43
N PRO A 93 10.85 -1.43 6.33
CA PRO A 93 10.35 -0.08 6.21
C PRO A 93 8.84 -0.10 5.96
N ILE A 94 8.08 0.63 6.78
CA ILE A 94 6.65 0.91 6.54
C ILE A 94 6.50 2.34 6.07
N SER A 95 5.84 2.52 4.93
CA SER A 95 5.50 3.83 4.38
C SER A 95 4.26 4.41 5.05
N LEU A 96 4.45 5.45 5.87
CA LEU A 96 3.38 6.28 6.41
C LEU A 96 3.09 7.43 5.45
N VAL A 97 2.14 7.17 4.54
CA VAL A 97 1.71 8.12 3.52
C VAL A 97 0.66 9.08 4.09
N ARG A 98 0.72 10.36 3.71
CA ARG A 98 -0.27 11.37 4.12
C ARG A 98 -1.69 11.02 3.68
N SER A 99 -2.68 11.32 4.52
CA SER A 99 -4.09 10.93 4.32
C SER A 99 -4.70 11.46 3.03
N VAL A 100 -4.40 12.70 2.64
CA VAL A 100 -4.89 13.31 1.39
C VAL A 100 -4.41 12.53 0.16
N TYR A 101 -3.13 12.17 0.11
CA TYR A 101 -2.61 11.34 -0.97
C TYR A 101 -3.21 9.93 -0.97
N LYS A 102 -3.50 9.35 0.21
CA LYS A 102 -4.18 8.05 0.29
C LYS A 102 -5.57 8.09 -0.36
N LEU A 103 -6.31 9.19 -0.20
CA LEU A 103 -7.60 9.38 -0.87
C LEU A 103 -7.43 9.41 -2.39
N LEU A 104 -6.46 10.19 -2.90
CA LEU A 104 -6.17 10.24 -4.32
C LEU A 104 -5.77 8.87 -4.87
N ALA A 105 -4.81 8.20 -4.21
CA ALA A 105 -4.35 6.87 -4.60
C ALA A 105 -5.50 5.87 -4.63
N LYS A 106 -6.44 5.97 -3.67
CA LYS A 106 -7.64 5.14 -3.64
C LYS A 106 -8.59 5.42 -4.83
N VAL A 107 -8.82 6.69 -5.18
CA VAL A 107 -9.61 7.06 -6.36
C VAL A 107 -8.98 6.53 -7.65
N LEU A 108 -7.66 6.71 -7.81
CA LEU A 108 -6.93 6.21 -8.96
C LEU A 108 -6.95 4.68 -9.04
N ALA A 109 -6.71 3.99 -7.92
CA ALA A 109 -6.76 2.53 -7.88
C ALA A 109 -8.16 1.99 -8.21
N ASN A 110 -9.22 2.63 -7.71
CA ASN A 110 -10.59 2.23 -8.02
C ASN A 110 -10.93 2.44 -9.50
N ARG A 111 -10.47 3.53 -10.12
CA ARG A 111 -10.63 3.77 -11.56
C ARG A 111 -9.84 2.78 -12.39
N LEU A 112 -8.64 2.42 -11.97
CA LEU A 112 -7.86 1.40 -12.66
C LEU A 112 -8.52 0.03 -12.57
N LYS A 113 -9.06 -0.32 -11.39
CA LYS A 113 -9.72 -1.59 -11.13
C LYS A 113 -10.84 -1.86 -12.13
N SER A 114 -11.55 -0.84 -12.62
CA SER A 114 -12.66 -1.01 -13.56
C SER A 114 -12.22 -1.44 -14.96
N VAL A 115 -10.98 -1.18 -15.36
CA VAL A 115 -10.43 -1.57 -16.68
C VAL A 115 -9.44 -2.72 -16.59
N MET A 116 -9.09 -3.14 -15.37
CA MET A 116 -8.03 -4.09 -15.11
C MET A 116 -8.27 -5.45 -15.80
N GLY A 117 -9.51 -5.93 -15.86
CA GLY A 117 -9.84 -7.20 -16.51
C GLY A 117 -9.66 -7.21 -18.03
N GLU A 118 -9.63 -6.04 -18.69
CA GLU A 118 -9.48 -5.93 -20.15
C GLU A 118 -8.01 -5.87 -20.58
N VAL A 119 -7.12 -5.43 -19.68
CA VAL A 119 -5.71 -5.14 -20.01
C VAL A 119 -4.73 -6.20 -19.49
N ILE A 120 -5.20 -7.18 -18.73
CA ILE A 120 -4.35 -8.25 -18.17
C ILE A 120 -4.72 -9.60 -18.75
N SER A 121 -3.71 -10.46 -18.89
CA SER A 121 -3.88 -11.86 -19.30
C SER A 121 -4.81 -12.62 -18.35
N ASP A 122 -5.60 -13.55 -18.87
CA ASP A 122 -6.40 -14.49 -18.07
C ASP A 122 -5.56 -15.39 -17.16
N SER A 123 -4.29 -15.60 -17.49
CA SER A 123 -3.35 -16.33 -16.63
C SER A 123 -2.92 -15.55 -15.38
N GLN A 124 -3.20 -14.24 -15.28
CA GLN A 124 -2.82 -13.42 -14.14
C GLN A 124 -3.89 -13.45 -13.04
N HIS A 125 -3.63 -14.16 -11.95
CA HIS A 125 -4.63 -14.36 -10.90
C HIS A 125 -4.47 -13.44 -9.69
N ALA A 126 -3.26 -12.94 -9.42
CA ALA A 126 -2.99 -12.10 -8.26
C ALA A 126 -3.47 -10.65 -8.46
N PHE A 127 -4.11 -10.07 -7.43
CA PHE A 127 -4.56 -8.67 -7.39
C PHE A 127 -5.62 -8.28 -8.43
N VAL A 128 -6.29 -9.28 -9.03
CA VAL A 128 -7.40 -9.08 -9.97
C VAL A 128 -8.71 -9.33 -9.24
N HIS A 129 -9.68 -8.44 -9.44
CA HIS A 129 -11.00 -8.65 -8.87
C HIS A 129 -11.69 -9.85 -9.53
N GLY A 130 -12.22 -10.76 -8.71
CA GLY A 130 -12.95 -11.92 -9.20
C GLY A 130 -12.09 -13.13 -9.57
N ARG A 131 -10.75 -13.05 -9.46
CA ARG A 131 -9.84 -14.21 -9.63
C ARG A 131 -9.33 -14.67 -8.26
N GLN A 132 -9.32 -15.97 -8.02
CA GLN A 132 -8.86 -16.54 -6.77
C GLN A 132 -7.48 -17.17 -6.94
N ILE A 133 -6.69 -17.20 -5.86
CA ILE A 133 -5.39 -17.88 -5.87
C ILE A 133 -5.53 -19.39 -6.08
N LEU A 134 -6.66 -19.97 -5.64
CA LEU A 134 -6.96 -21.38 -5.81
C LEU A 134 -7.13 -21.75 -7.29
N ASP A 135 -7.64 -20.85 -8.12
CA ASP A 135 -7.79 -21.07 -9.56
C ASP A 135 -6.41 -21.26 -10.22
N ALA A 136 -5.44 -20.43 -9.84
CA ALA A 136 -4.06 -20.55 -10.34
C ALA A 136 -3.40 -21.87 -9.91
N ILE A 137 -3.65 -22.33 -8.69
CA ILE A 137 -3.15 -23.61 -8.17
C ILE A 137 -3.77 -24.77 -8.95
N LEU A 138 -5.08 -24.72 -9.19
CA LEU A 138 -5.80 -25.74 -9.94
C LEU A 138 -5.28 -25.85 -11.38
N ILE A 139 -5.13 -24.72 -12.07
CA ILE A 139 -4.59 -24.67 -13.44
C ILE A 139 -3.16 -25.26 -13.48
N ALA A 140 -2.31 -24.90 -12.52
CA ALA A 140 -0.95 -25.42 -12.45
C ALA A 140 -0.92 -26.95 -12.22
N ASN A 141 -1.79 -27.46 -11.35
CA ASN A 141 -1.90 -28.89 -11.09
C ASN A 141 -2.40 -29.67 -12.31
N GLU A 142 -3.46 -29.19 -12.97
CA GLU A 142 -4.00 -29.85 -14.17
C GLU A 142 -2.98 -29.84 -15.33
N ALA A 143 -2.26 -28.73 -15.52
CA ALA A 143 -1.20 -28.63 -16.52
C ALA A 143 -0.07 -29.64 -16.27
N LEU A 144 0.30 -29.84 -15.00
CA LEU A 144 1.33 -30.81 -14.59
C LEU A 144 0.84 -32.25 -14.77
N ASP A 145 -0.36 -32.56 -14.30
CA ASP A 145 -0.97 -33.89 -14.42
C ASP A 145 -1.13 -34.31 -15.88
N SER A 146 -1.56 -33.41 -16.76
CA SER A 146 -1.69 -33.64 -18.19
C SER A 146 -0.37 -34.05 -18.85
N ARG A 147 0.72 -33.35 -18.51
CA ARG A 147 2.07 -33.63 -19.04
C ARG A 147 2.59 -34.98 -18.55
N LEU A 148 2.39 -35.30 -17.27
CA LEU A 148 2.80 -36.59 -16.69
C LEU A 148 2.05 -37.76 -17.33
N LYS A 149 0.72 -37.65 -17.48
CA LYS A 149 -0.11 -38.70 -18.12
C LYS A 149 0.23 -38.88 -19.60
N GLY A 150 0.54 -37.78 -20.31
CA GLY A 150 0.94 -37.80 -21.71
C GLY A 150 2.38 -38.27 -21.96
N ASN A 151 3.13 -38.61 -20.90
CA ASN A 151 4.57 -38.93 -20.94
C ASN A 151 5.38 -37.92 -21.76
N ASN A 152 4.99 -36.65 -21.69
CA ASN A 152 5.50 -35.60 -22.54
C ASN A 152 6.51 -34.77 -21.73
N PRO A 153 7.81 -34.85 -22.02
CA PRO A 153 8.83 -34.19 -21.21
C PRO A 153 8.59 -32.67 -21.16
N GLY A 154 8.84 -32.07 -20.00
CA GLY A 154 8.61 -30.66 -19.76
C GLY A 154 9.44 -30.13 -18.60
N LEU A 155 9.55 -28.81 -18.52
CA LEU A 155 10.27 -28.10 -17.47
C LEU A 155 9.31 -27.16 -16.75
N LEU A 156 9.27 -27.25 -15.41
CA LEU A 156 8.55 -26.30 -14.56
C LEU A 156 9.54 -25.31 -13.95
N LEU A 157 9.35 -24.02 -14.23
CA LEU A 157 10.18 -22.95 -13.71
C LEU A 157 9.42 -22.12 -12.68
N LYS A 158 9.92 -22.14 -11.44
CA LYS A 158 9.48 -21.22 -10.38
C LYS A 158 10.45 -20.04 -10.32
N MET A 159 9.97 -18.87 -10.71
CA MET A 159 10.74 -17.62 -10.64
C MET A 159 10.21 -16.76 -9.49
N ASP A 160 11.11 -16.18 -8.71
CA ASP A 160 10.80 -15.19 -7.68
C ASP A 160 11.69 -13.96 -7.88
N ILE A 161 11.15 -12.77 -7.65
CA ILE A 161 11.84 -11.50 -7.87
C ILE A 161 12.15 -10.88 -6.53
N GLU A 162 13.43 -10.86 -6.16
CA GLU A 162 13.86 -10.23 -4.91
C GLU A 162 13.52 -8.73 -4.91
N LYS A 163 12.77 -8.29 -3.90
CA LYS A 163 12.42 -6.88 -3.67
C LYS A 163 11.86 -6.20 -4.94
N ALA A 164 10.96 -6.89 -5.64
CA ALA A 164 10.38 -6.42 -6.90
C ALA A 164 9.94 -4.94 -6.82
N PHE A 165 9.25 -4.55 -5.74
CA PHE A 165 8.80 -3.17 -5.56
C PHE A 165 9.92 -2.15 -5.41
N ASP A 166 11.08 -2.50 -4.87
CA ASP A 166 12.15 -1.55 -4.59
C ASP A 166 13.01 -1.29 -5.83
N HIS A 167 12.98 -2.20 -6.80
CA HIS A 167 13.81 -2.19 -8.00
C HIS A 167 13.11 -1.69 -9.27
N VAL A 168 11.79 -1.49 -9.26
CA VAL A 168 11.03 -1.00 -10.43
C VAL A 168 11.52 0.37 -10.87
N LYS A 169 12.12 0.47 -12.06
CA LYS A 169 12.34 1.77 -12.72
C LYS A 169 11.01 2.31 -13.21
N TRP A 170 10.74 3.59 -13.02
CA TRP A 170 9.42 4.16 -13.31
C TRP A 170 9.13 4.30 -14.80
N ASP A 171 10.14 4.37 -15.66
CA ASP A 171 9.92 4.44 -17.11
C ASP A 171 9.22 3.17 -17.62
N PHE A 172 9.60 2.00 -17.11
CA PHE A 172 9.03 0.72 -17.50
C PHE A 172 7.49 0.64 -17.37
N PRO A 173 6.86 0.90 -16.20
CA PRO A 173 5.41 0.87 -16.11
C PRO A 173 4.72 1.96 -16.93
N MET A 174 5.36 3.12 -17.18
CA MET A 174 4.78 4.14 -18.06
C MET A 174 4.74 3.64 -19.51
N ASP A 175 5.81 2.99 -19.97
CA ASP A 175 5.90 2.37 -21.29
C ASP A 175 4.88 1.24 -21.44
N VAL A 176 4.72 0.39 -20.42
CA VAL A 176 3.71 -0.68 -20.42
C VAL A 176 2.29 -0.10 -20.52
N MET A 177 1.97 0.92 -19.71
CA MET A 177 0.67 1.60 -19.82
C MET A 177 0.45 2.22 -21.20
N SER A 178 1.48 2.82 -21.79
CA SER A 178 1.40 3.35 -23.16
C SER A 178 1.09 2.26 -24.17
N LYS A 179 1.76 1.10 -24.09
CA LYS A 179 1.54 -0.04 -24.97
C LYS A 179 0.17 -0.69 -24.79
N MET A 180 -0.38 -0.66 -23.58
CA MET A 180 -1.75 -1.11 -23.27
C MET A 180 -2.82 -0.09 -23.69
N GLY A 181 -2.45 1.04 -24.31
CA GLY A 181 -3.40 2.03 -24.82
C GLY A 181 -3.93 3.02 -23.78
N PHE A 182 -3.32 3.12 -22.59
CA PHE A 182 -3.71 4.16 -21.63
C PHE A 182 -3.42 5.55 -22.17
N GLY A 183 -4.39 6.46 -22.05
CA GLY A 183 -4.24 7.83 -22.53
C GLY A 183 -3.13 8.60 -21.80
N HIS A 184 -2.48 9.52 -22.51
CA HIS A 184 -1.36 10.32 -21.99
C HIS A 184 -1.64 11.02 -20.65
N ARG A 185 -2.89 11.47 -20.43
CA ARG A 185 -3.29 12.09 -19.15
C ARG A 185 -3.13 11.14 -17.96
N TRP A 186 -3.51 9.87 -18.14
CA TRP A 186 -3.39 8.84 -17.10
C TRP A 186 -1.93 8.53 -16.80
N ILE A 187 -1.13 8.35 -17.84
CA ILE A 187 0.32 8.11 -17.72
C ILE A 187 0.98 9.27 -16.99
N LYS A 188 0.63 10.52 -17.33
CA LYS A 188 1.09 11.72 -16.62
C LYS A 188 0.75 11.70 -15.13
N TRP A 189 -0.47 11.31 -14.77
CA TRP A 189 -0.89 11.15 -13.36
C TRP A 189 -0.04 10.11 -12.63
N MET A 190 0.18 8.94 -13.24
CA MET A 190 0.99 7.88 -12.63
C MET A 190 2.44 8.27 -12.48
N ASN A 191 3.01 8.90 -13.50
CA ASN A 191 4.38 9.39 -13.45
C ASN A 191 4.55 10.42 -12.34
N TRP A 192 3.60 11.35 -12.16
CA TRP A 192 3.66 12.30 -11.08
C TRP A 192 3.61 11.64 -9.69
N CYS A 193 2.70 10.65 -9.51
CA CYS A 193 2.57 9.90 -8.26
C CYS A 193 3.89 9.22 -7.85
N CYS A 194 4.60 8.63 -8.81
CA CYS A 194 5.90 7.98 -8.59
C CYS A 194 7.04 8.99 -8.39
N SER A 195 7.26 9.86 -9.38
CA SER A 195 8.45 10.70 -9.50
C SER A 195 8.57 11.83 -8.49
N THR A 196 7.44 12.29 -7.93
CA THR A 196 7.44 13.41 -6.97
C THR A 196 7.50 12.96 -5.51
N THR A 197 7.58 11.66 -5.28
CA THR A 197 7.70 11.09 -3.93
C THR A 197 8.94 11.61 -3.21
N SER A 198 8.76 12.10 -2.00
CA SER A 198 9.86 12.35 -1.06
C SER A 198 9.68 11.52 0.21
N PHE A 199 10.79 11.03 0.75
CA PHE A 199 10.85 10.23 1.96
C PHE A 199 11.62 10.94 3.06
N SER A 200 11.22 10.68 4.31
CA SER A 200 11.97 11.03 5.51
C SER A 200 11.89 9.85 6.49
N ILE A 201 12.98 9.51 7.15
CA ILE A 201 13.03 8.35 8.06
C ILE A 201 12.62 8.82 9.45
N LEU A 202 11.70 8.11 10.10
CA LEU A 202 11.36 8.37 11.49
C LEU A 202 12.35 7.66 12.40
N ILE A 203 13.22 8.43 13.04
CA ILE A 203 14.16 7.96 14.05
C ILE A 203 13.64 8.45 15.40
N ASN A 204 13.30 7.52 16.30
CA ASN A 204 12.76 7.83 17.63
C ASN A 204 11.57 8.81 17.60
N GLY A 205 10.69 8.66 16.61
CA GLY A 205 9.49 9.50 16.45
C GLY A 205 9.75 10.84 15.75
N SER A 206 11.01 11.20 15.46
CA SER A 206 11.35 12.44 14.78
C SER A 206 11.75 12.21 13.32
N PRO A 207 11.23 12.99 12.36
CA PRO A 207 11.62 12.89 10.95
C PRO A 207 13.07 13.33 10.79
N SER A 208 13.86 12.49 10.12
CA SER A 208 15.29 12.68 9.91
C SER A 208 15.62 12.58 8.42
N GLY A 209 16.21 13.65 7.90
CA GLY A 209 16.56 13.80 6.48
C GLY A 209 15.34 13.90 5.56
N PHE A 210 15.57 14.41 4.36
CA PHE A 210 14.64 14.33 3.25
C PHE A 210 15.39 13.88 2.01
N PHE A 211 14.89 12.84 1.36
CA PHE A 211 15.44 12.34 0.11
C PHE A 211 14.32 11.98 -0.86
N ARG A 212 14.66 11.96 -2.14
CA ARG A 212 13.78 11.46 -3.19
C ARG A 212 14.23 10.08 -3.58
N SER A 213 13.30 9.27 -4.06
CA SER A 213 13.67 8.05 -4.77
C SER A 213 13.83 8.34 -6.26
N SER A 214 14.63 7.53 -6.93
CA SER A 214 14.73 7.47 -8.39
C SER A 214 14.07 6.22 -8.98
N ARG A 215 13.64 5.28 -8.10
CA ARG A 215 13.03 4.01 -8.46
C ARG A 215 12.16 3.46 -7.34
N GLY A 216 11.45 2.39 -7.62
CA GLY A 216 10.67 1.62 -6.68
C GLY A 216 9.32 2.25 -6.33
N LEU A 217 8.44 1.43 -5.77
CA LEU A 217 7.07 1.77 -5.41
C LEU A 217 6.91 1.70 -3.89
N ARG A 218 6.06 2.56 -3.32
CA ARG A 218 5.87 2.60 -1.85
C ARG A 218 5.22 1.31 -1.37
N GLN A 219 5.86 0.65 -0.42
CA GLN A 219 5.29 -0.51 0.27
C GLN A 219 4.36 -0.04 1.40
N GLY A 220 3.06 -0.33 1.28
CA GLY A 220 2.00 0.01 2.24
C GLY A 220 0.64 0.27 1.59
N ARG A 221 -0.47 0.03 2.29
CA ARG A 221 -1.84 0.32 1.78
C ARG A 221 -2.24 1.80 2.00
N PRO A 222 -3.07 2.41 1.13
CA PRO A 222 -3.84 1.81 0.05
C PRO A 222 -3.19 2.01 -1.33
N SER A 223 -2.91 0.87 -1.98
CA SER A 223 -2.90 0.66 -3.42
C SER A 223 -2.47 1.85 -4.26
N ILE A 224 -1.17 1.97 -4.51
CA ILE A 224 -0.72 2.61 -5.74
C ILE A 224 -1.33 1.78 -6.90
N PRO A 225 -1.93 2.41 -7.92
CA PRO A 225 -2.46 1.74 -9.12
C PRO A 225 -1.45 0.83 -9.85
N LEU A 226 -0.16 0.92 -9.52
CA LEU A 226 0.92 0.13 -10.10
C LEU A 226 1.17 -1.21 -9.40
N SER A 227 0.30 -1.65 -8.49
CA SER A 227 0.55 -2.83 -7.65
C SER A 227 0.46 -4.14 -8.44
N ILE A 228 1.52 -4.47 -9.18
CA ILE A 228 1.86 -5.74 -9.83
C ILE A 228 1.29 -6.04 -11.24
N PRO A 229 0.07 -5.66 -11.69
CA PRO A 229 -0.43 -6.14 -12.98
C PRO A 229 0.43 -5.71 -14.16
N PHE A 230 0.97 -4.48 -14.10
CA PHE A 230 1.80 -3.92 -15.17
C PHE A 230 3.27 -4.36 -15.15
N CYS A 231 3.72 -5.05 -14.10
CA CYS A 231 5.10 -5.55 -14.05
C CYS A 231 5.24 -6.93 -14.73
N HIS A 232 4.13 -7.65 -14.92
CA HIS A 232 4.10 -9.00 -15.47
C HIS A 232 3.21 -9.14 -16.71
N GLY A 233 2.51 -8.08 -17.11
CA GLY A 233 1.68 -8.05 -18.30
C GLY A 233 2.47 -7.63 -19.52
N SER A 234 3.10 -8.58 -20.21
CA SER A 234 3.36 -8.53 -21.65
C SER A 234 3.54 -9.96 -22.17
N PRO A 235 3.07 -10.25 -23.40
CA PRO A 235 2.98 -11.59 -23.98
C PRO A 235 4.33 -12.30 -24.15
#